data_AF-A0A3D5MLE8-F1
#
_entry.id   AF-A0A3D5MLE8-F1
#
_cell.length_a   1.000
_cell.length_b   1.000
_cell.length_c   1.000
_cell.angle_alpha   90.00
_cell.angle_beta   90.00
_cell.angle_gamma   90.00
#
_symmetry.space_group_name_H-M   'P 1'
#
loop_
_entity.id
_entity.type
_entity.pdbx_description
1 polymer ?
#
loop_
_entity_poly.entity_id
_entity_poly.type
_entity_poly.pdbx_seq_one_letter_code
_entity_poly.pdbx_strand_id
1 'polypeptide(L)'
;MARMSRAARRRKQREEAKTRRHDRRGFLRERGTRLTALVLAVVLLASLGTWGVVSLHPDDAGLDTVLRVVDGRAITERDLVRRENVLRYLYGLGRGDFDVTFRQALLEQLVDEYLVEAEAERRGLTVTAEDLAETREGFEQSLKMVYKTRLARSLARMRLGVTDEDLDRFARGQVYAQKLYQEVTAEVSVTEEDVLALYEEYKESLDEAGLSLEDVRDTLTQDALRKKREEAYSRLLMDLRAKAEISGPS
;
A
#
# COMPACT_ATOMS: atom_id res chain seq x y z
N MET A 1 16.34 -82.36 20.44
CA MET A 1 17.14 -81.17 20.77
C MET A 1 18.55 -81.31 20.21
N ALA A 2 18.89 -80.63 19.11
CA ALA A 2 20.25 -80.65 18.54
C ALA A 2 20.99 -79.36 18.91
N ARG A 3 21.97 -79.47 19.82
CA ARG A 3 22.85 -78.35 20.21
C ARG A 3 23.88 -78.12 19.09
N MET A 4 23.64 -77.12 18.23
CA MET A 4 24.67 -76.62 17.33
C MET A 4 25.86 -76.07 18.13
N SER A 5 27.07 -76.54 17.80
CA SER A 5 28.31 -76.14 18.45
C SER A 5 28.65 -74.67 18.18
N ARG A 6 29.33 -74.01 19.14
CA ARG A 6 29.75 -72.59 19.05
C ARG A 6 30.58 -72.26 17.80
N ALA A 7 31.21 -73.26 17.19
CA ALA A 7 31.97 -73.11 15.95
C ALA A 7 31.08 -72.90 14.71
N ALA A 8 29.92 -73.54 14.64
CA ALA A 8 28.98 -73.40 13.52
C ALA A 8 28.31 -72.02 13.48
N ARG A 9 28.04 -71.42 14.65
CA ARG A 9 27.49 -70.05 14.75
C ARG A 9 28.48 -68.98 14.28
N ARG A 10 29.78 -69.17 14.53
CA ARG A 10 30.83 -68.23 14.12
C ARG A 10 31.11 -68.24 12.62
N ARG A 11 30.92 -69.38 11.94
CA ARG A 11 31.01 -69.46 10.46
C ARG A 11 29.83 -68.75 9.78
N LYS A 12 28.60 -68.97 10.25
CA LYS A 12 27.40 -68.31 9.71
C LYS A 12 27.46 -66.77 9.85
N GLN A 13 27.91 -66.26 11.00
CA GLN A 13 28.09 -64.82 11.21
C GLN A 13 29.21 -64.20 10.35
N ARG A 14 30.26 -64.96 10.00
CA ARG A 14 31.34 -64.47 9.11
C ARG A 14 30.93 -64.46 7.63
N GLU A 15 30.06 -65.36 7.20
CA GLU A 15 29.47 -65.31 5.85
C GLU A 15 28.45 -64.19 5.71
N GLU A 16 27.56 -64.00 6.70
CA GLU A 16 26.58 -62.90 6.72
C GLU A 16 27.24 -61.51 6.81
N ALA A 17 28.44 -61.40 7.41
CA ALA A 17 29.20 -60.15 7.45
C ALA A 17 29.95 -59.84 6.14
N LYS A 18 30.29 -60.85 5.33
CA LYS A 18 30.94 -60.67 4.02
C LYS A 18 29.94 -60.28 2.94
N THR A 19 28.74 -60.85 2.95
CA THR A 19 27.65 -60.46 2.04
C THR A 19 27.14 -59.04 2.31
N ARG A 20 27.06 -58.62 3.58
CA ARG A 20 26.69 -57.22 3.94
C ARG A 20 27.75 -56.15 3.61
N ARG A 21 29.02 -56.53 3.42
CA ARG A 21 30.10 -55.60 3.02
C ARG A 21 30.26 -55.46 1.50
N HIS A 22 29.81 -56.44 0.73
CA HIS A 22 29.90 -56.41 -0.74
C HIS A 22 28.77 -55.58 -1.38
N ASP A 23 27.61 -55.48 -0.72
CA ASP A 23 26.45 -54.71 -1.22
C ASP A 23 26.52 -53.19 -0.96
N ARG A 24 27.46 -52.73 -0.12
CA ARG A 24 27.56 -51.30 0.26
C ARG A 24 28.60 -50.50 -0.53
N ARG A 25 29.32 -51.11 -1.48
CA ARG A 25 30.36 -50.42 -2.28
C ARG A 25 30.00 -50.21 -3.76
N GLY A 26 28.88 -50.72 -4.23
CA GLY A 26 28.41 -50.55 -5.62
C GLY A 26 27.30 -49.52 -5.83
N PHE A 27 26.65 -49.02 -4.77
CA PHE A 27 25.42 -48.22 -4.89
C PHE A 27 25.59 -46.70 -4.76
N LEU A 28 26.81 -46.23 -4.46
CA LEU A 28 27.10 -44.82 -4.15
C LEU A 28 27.95 -44.09 -5.20
N ARG A 29 28.00 -44.58 -6.44
CA ARG A 29 28.85 -43.97 -7.50
C ARG A 29 28.13 -43.58 -8.80
N GLU A 30 26.80 -43.67 -8.87
CA GLU A 30 26.04 -43.24 -10.06
C GLU A 30 24.80 -42.37 -9.77
N ARG A 31 24.52 -42.03 -8.50
CA ARG A 31 23.40 -41.13 -8.14
C ARG A 31 23.83 -39.69 -7.79
N GLY A 32 25.13 -39.42 -7.67
CA GLY A 32 25.65 -38.10 -7.29
C GLY A 32 25.70 -37.07 -8.43
N THR A 33 25.79 -37.50 -9.69
CA THR A 33 25.85 -36.59 -10.86
C THR A 33 24.48 -36.32 -11.49
N ARG A 34 23.45 -37.09 -11.15
CA ARG A 34 22.07 -36.84 -11.62
C ARG A 34 21.23 -36.02 -10.64
N LEU A 35 21.59 -36.01 -9.34
CA LEU A 35 20.94 -35.18 -8.34
C LEU A 35 21.42 -33.71 -8.37
N THR A 36 22.68 -33.45 -8.69
CA THR A 36 23.19 -32.08 -8.85
C THR A 36 22.65 -31.38 -10.10
N ALA A 37 22.37 -32.13 -11.18
CA ALA A 37 21.73 -31.57 -12.37
C ALA A 37 20.22 -31.27 -12.16
N LEU A 38 19.54 -32.00 -11.28
CA LEU A 38 18.10 -31.83 -11.03
C LEU A 38 17.81 -30.70 -10.03
N VAL A 39 18.70 -30.45 -9.06
CA VAL A 39 18.60 -29.28 -8.17
C VAL A 39 18.86 -27.96 -8.91
N LEU A 40 19.77 -27.94 -9.90
CA LEU A 40 20.00 -26.76 -10.75
C LEU A 40 18.84 -26.48 -11.71
N ALA A 41 18.10 -27.50 -12.18
CA ALA A 41 16.90 -27.31 -12.99
C ALA A 41 15.69 -26.82 -12.18
N VAL A 42 15.56 -27.19 -10.91
CA VAL A 42 14.53 -26.64 -10.01
C VAL A 42 14.86 -25.21 -9.59
N VAL A 43 16.14 -24.85 -9.42
CA VAL A 43 16.54 -23.46 -9.13
C VAL A 43 16.43 -22.56 -10.37
N LEU A 44 16.65 -23.08 -11.59
CA LEU A 44 16.44 -22.32 -12.85
C LEU A 44 14.97 -22.24 -13.29
N LEU A 45 14.11 -23.20 -12.92
CA LEU A 45 12.65 -23.10 -13.12
C LEU A 45 11.96 -22.27 -12.02
N ALA A 46 12.58 -22.09 -10.86
CA ALA A 46 12.13 -21.15 -9.84
C ALA A 46 12.46 -19.67 -10.18
N SER A 47 13.34 -19.41 -11.16
CA SER A 47 13.74 -18.06 -11.56
C SER A 47 13.16 -17.58 -12.91
N LEU A 48 12.33 -18.37 -13.60
CA LEU A 48 11.80 -18.02 -14.92
C LEU A 48 10.30 -18.26 -15.14
N GLY A 49 9.50 -18.52 -14.09
CA GLY A 49 8.10 -18.83 -14.34
C GLY A 49 7.20 -19.07 -13.15
N THR A 50 7.27 -18.25 -12.11
CA THR A 50 6.04 -17.91 -11.39
C THR A 50 5.29 -16.85 -12.19
N TRP A 51 4.94 -17.18 -13.44
CA TRP A 51 3.70 -16.69 -14.00
C TRP A 51 2.63 -17.26 -13.09
N GLY A 52 2.06 -16.40 -12.25
CA GLY A 52 0.90 -16.76 -11.47
C GLY A 52 -0.11 -17.39 -12.41
N VAL A 53 -0.52 -18.61 -12.10
CA VAL A 53 -1.80 -19.11 -12.56
C VAL A 53 -2.84 -18.25 -11.84
N VAL A 54 -3.00 -17.02 -12.34
CA VAL A 54 -4.16 -16.19 -12.11
C VAL A 54 -5.30 -17.04 -12.59
N SER A 55 -6.15 -17.43 -11.65
CA SER A 55 -7.44 -18.02 -11.97
C SER A 55 -8.23 -16.91 -12.65
N LEU A 56 -8.05 -16.74 -13.95
CA LEU A 56 -8.75 -15.78 -14.79
C LEU A 56 -10.23 -16.11 -14.71
N HIS A 57 -10.91 -15.45 -13.77
CA HIS A 57 -12.32 -15.22 -13.90
C HIS A 57 -12.46 -14.27 -15.10
N PRO A 58 -13.33 -14.57 -16.08
CA PRO A 58 -13.49 -13.76 -17.29
C PRO A 58 -13.93 -12.31 -16.99
N ASP A 59 -14.32 -12.00 -15.75
CA ASP A 59 -14.66 -10.66 -15.27
C ASP A 59 -13.44 -9.78 -14.89
N ASP A 60 -12.23 -10.32 -14.84
CA ASP A 60 -10.99 -9.58 -14.52
C ASP A 60 -10.27 -8.98 -15.75
N ALA A 61 -10.81 -9.20 -16.97
CA ALA A 61 -10.19 -8.75 -18.20
C ALA A 61 -10.06 -7.21 -18.24
N GLY A 62 -8.84 -6.71 -18.12
CA GLY A 62 -8.51 -5.28 -18.16
C GLY A 62 -8.18 -4.66 -16.81
N LEU A 63 -8.45 -5.32 -15.67
CA LEU A 63 -8.10 -4.79 -14.34
C LEU A 63 -6.59 -4.74 -14.10
N ASP A 64 -5.81 -5.60 -14.76
CA ASP A 64 -4.35 -5.59 -14.66
C ASP A 64 -3.69 -4.63 -15.66
N THR A 65 -4.49 -3.84 -16.39
CA THR A 65 -3.98 -2.79 -17.29
C THR A 65 -3.21 -1.75 -16.47
N VAL A 66 -1.95 -1.51 -16.84
CA VAL A 66 -1.11 -0.48 -16.23
C VAL A 66 -1.53 0.89 -16.74
N LEU A 67 -1.90 1.80 -15.82
CA LEU A 67 -2.31 3.16 -16.12
C LEU A 67 -1.17 4.16 -15.93
N ARG A 68 -0.34 3.94 -14.91
CA ARG A 68 0.86 4.72 -14.59
C ARG A 68 1.94 3.80 -14.04
N VAL A 69 3.19 4.20 -14.20
CA VAL A 69 4.34 3.63 -13.50
C VAL A 69 5.07 4.77 -12.80
N VAL A 70 5.33 4.62 -11.50
CA VAL A 70 6.02 5.61 -10.66
C VAL A 70 7.18 4.93 -9.96
N ASP A 71 8.41 5.35 -10.26
CA ASP A 71 9.65 4.75 -9.74
C ASP A 71 9.67 3.21 -9.87
N GLY A 72 9.22 2.72 -11.03
CA GLY A 72 9.15 1.28 -11.35
C GLY A 72 7.93 0.54 -10.78
N ARG A 73 7.08 1.18 -9.96
CA ARG A 73 5.84 0.58 -9.46
C ARG A 73 4.65 0.90 -10.37
N ALA A 74 3.96 -0.13 -10.83
CA ALA A 74 2.74 0.04 -11.62
C ALA A 74 1.53 0.39 -10.76
N ILE A 75 0.74 1.36 -11.22
CA ILE A 75 -0.62 1.65 -10.78
C ILE A 75 -1.55 1.12 -11.86
N THR A 76 -2.44 0.20 -11.50
CA THR A 76 -3.32 -0.49 -12.45
C THR A 76 -4.76 -0.01 -12.38
N GLU A 77 -5.55 -0.41 -13.38
CA GLU A 77 -7.00 -0.23 -13.39
C GLU A 77 -7.66 -0.83 -12.13
N ARG A 78 -7.13 -1.95 -11.61
CA ARG A 78 -7.58 -2.56 -10.35
C ARG A 78 -7.38 -1.64 -9.16
N ASP A 79 -6.25 -0.91 -9.11
CA ASP A 79 -5.97 0.02 -8.02
C ASP A 79 -6.94 1.19 -8.04
N LEU A 80 -7.20 1.72 -9.24
CA LEU A 80 -8.17 2.79 -9.45
C LEU A 80 -9.59 2.35 -9.04
N VAL A 81 -10.08 1.22 -9.55
CA VAL A 81 -11.41 0.69 -9.21
C VAL A 81 -11.54 0.37 -7.71
N ARG A 82 -10.50 -0.17 -7.07
CA ARG A 82 -10.51 -0.39 -5.62
C ARG A 82 -10.66 0.92 -4.87
N ARG A 83 -9.92 1.96 -5.26
CA ARG A 83 -10.05 3.29 -4.67
C ARG A 83 -11.45 3.86 -4.87
N GLU A 84 -12.01 3.78 -6.07
CA GLU A 84 -13.39 4.22 -6.35
C GLU A 84 -14.39 3.52 -5.42
N ASN A 85 -14.29 2.20 -5.27
CA ASN A 85 -15.19 1.44 -4.41
C ASN A 85 -15.06 1.81 -2.93
N VAL A 86 -13.84 2.09 -2.44
CA VAL A 86 -13.63 2.62 -1.09
C VAL A 86 -14.29 3.99 -0.94
N LEU A 87 -14.11 4.91 -1.89
CA LEU A 87 -14.74 6.24 -1.84
C LEU A 87 -16.27 6.16 -1.90
N ARG A 88 -16.82 5.31 -2.78
CA ARG A 88 -18.26 5.04 -2.85
C ARG A 88 -18.81 4.46 -1.56
N TYR A 89 -18.04 3.62 -0.89
CA TYR A 89 -18.42 3.06 0.39
C TYR A 89 -18.38 4.11 1.50
N LEU A 90 -17.28 4.84 1.64
CA LEU A 90 -17.10 5.79 2.76
C LEU A 90 -18.00 7.02 2.65
N TYR A 91 -18.28 7.48 1.43
CA TYR A 91 -19.00 8.73 1.18
C TYR A 91 -20.40 8.53 0.54
N GLY A 92 -20.78 7.30 0.24
CA GLY A 92 -22.09 7.00 -0.35
C GLY A 92 -22.23 7.38 -1.82
N LEU A 93 -21.12 7.55 -2.54
CA LEU A 93 -21.10 7.98 -3.94
C LEU A 93 -21.73 6.93 -4.88
N GLY A 94 -22.45 7.43 -5.87
CA GLY A 94 -23.03 6.68 -6.97
C GLY A 94 -22.01 6.32 -8.05
N ARG A 95 -22.45 5.56 -9.06
CA ARG A 95 -21.60 5.26 -10.24
C ARG A 95 -21.41 6.47 -11.16
N GLY A 96 -22.37 7.40 -11.18
CA GLY A 96 -22.31 8.59 -12.03
C GLY A 96 -21.33 9.66 -11.52
N ASP A 97 -20.84 9.53 -10.29
CA ASP A 97 -19.94 10.52 -9.68
C ASP A 97 -18.49 10.39 -10.14
N PHE A 98 -18.16 9.32 -10.88
CA PHE A 98 -16.82 8.99 -11.36
C PHE A 98 -16.76 9.11 -12.88
N ASP A 99 -16.90 10.33 -13.39
CA ASP A 99 -16.69 10.61 -14.80
C ASP A 99 -15.19 10.51 -15.19
N VAL A 100 -14.89 10.70 -16.47
CA VAL A 100 -13.50 10.58 -16.98
C VAL A 100 -12.56 11.57 -16.28
N THR A 101 -13.02 12.79 -16.02
CA THR A 101 -12.22 13.84 -15.36
C THR A 101 -11.91 13.46 -13.92
N PHE A 102 -12.92 12.99 -13.18
CA PHE A 102 -12.75 12.54 -11.81
C PHE A 102 -11.80 11.34 -11.74
N ARG A 103 -11.94 10.38 -12.66
CA ARG A 103 -11.05 9.21 -12.73
C ARG A 103 -9.61 9.59 -13.02
N GLN A 104 -9.38 10.56 -13.90
CA GLN A 104 -8.04 11.09 -14.16
C GLN A 104 -7.47 11.78 -12.92
N ALA A 105 -8.25 12.63 -12.24
CA ALA A 105 -7.83 13.26 -10.99
C ALA A 105 -7.52 12.23 -9.90
N LEU A 106 -8.31 11.16 -9.81
CA LEU A 106 -8.09 10.07 -8.85
C LEU A 106 -6.82 9.28 -9.16
N LEU A 107 -6.53 9.03 -10.44
CA LEU A 107 -5.27 8.42 -10.86
C LEU A 107 -4.07 9.29 -10.48
N GLU A 108 -4.15 10.61 -10.70
CA GLU A 108 -3.10 11.53 -10.29
C GLU A 108 -2.96 11.59 -8.76
N GLN A 109 -4.06 11.49 -8.01
CA GLN A 109 -4.01 11.38 -6.55
C GLN A 109 -3.33 10.07 -6.11
N LEU A 110 -3.54 8.95 -6.80
CA LEU A 110 -2.84 7.69 -6.49
C LEU A 110 -1.34 7.79 -6.75
N VAL A 111 -0.92 8.56 -7.76
CA VAL A 111 0.49 8.89 -7.99
C VAL A 111 1.04 9.69 -6.81
N ASP A 112 0.36 10.75 -6.38
CA ASP A 112 0.78 11.56 -5.23
C ASP A 112 0.86 10.74 -3.95
N GLU A 113 -0.12 9.90 -3.69
CA GLU A 113 -0.14 9.05 -2.50
C GLU A 113 1.05 8.09 -2.46
N TYR A 114 1.42 7.52 -3.61
CA TYR A 114 2.62 6.68 -3.70
C TYR A 114 3.89 7.47 -3.38
N LEU A 115 4.04 8.68 -3.94
CA LEU A 115 5.19 9.54 -3.69
C LEU A 115 5.26 9.98 -2.22
N VAL A 116 4.11 10.28 -1.62
CA VAL A 116 4.00 10.64 -0.20
C VAL A 116 4.36 9.47 0.70
N GLU A 117 3.86 8.26 0.41
CA GLU A 117 4.21 7.05 1.16
C GLU A 117 5.72 6.77 1.08
N ALA A 118 6.29 6.79 -0.13
CA ALA A 118 7.72 6.58 -0.34
C ALA A 118 8.58 7.64 0.38
N GLU A 119 8.16 8.91 0.35
CA GLU A 119 8.85 9.98 1.05
C GLU A 119 8.74 9.85 2.56
N ALA A 120 7.56 9.53 3.08
CA ALA A 120 7.36 9.34 4.51
C ALA A 120 8.22 8.18 5.04
N GLU A 121 8.26 7.05 4.32
CA GLU A 121 9.12 5.92 4.65
C GLU A 121 10.60 6.27 4.58
N ARG A 122 11.03 7.04 3.57
CA ARG A 122 12.41 7.53 3.44
C ARG A 122 12.84 8.37 4.64
N ARG A 123 11.91 9.13 5.23
CA ARG A 123 12.14 9.93 6.45
C ARG A 123 11.99 9.15 7.75
N GLY A 124 11.65 7.86 7.66
CA GLY A 124 11.46 7.00 8.84
C GLY A 124 10.14 7.25 9.57
N LEU A 125 9.17 7.92 8.94
CA LEU A 125 7.81 7.99 9.44
C LEU A 125 7.18 6.60 9.34
N THR A 126 6.54 6.14 10.41
CA THR A 126 5.95 4.80 10.48
C THR A 126 4.47 4.89 10.81
N VAL A 127 3.69 3.94 10.28
CA VAL A 127 2.27 3.78 10.61
C VAL A 127 2.12 2.72 11.68
N THR A 128 1.62 3.12 12.84
CA THR A 128 1.36 2.25 13.98
C THR A 128 -0.06 1.68 13.93
N ALA A 129 -0.32 0.67 14.75
CA ALA A 129 -1.67 0.12 14.90
C ALA A 129 -2.65 1.14 15.50
N GLU A 130 -2.17 2.06 16.33
CA GLU A 130 -2.96 3.12 16.92
C GLU A 130 -3.40 4.15 15.86
N ASP A 131 -2.48 4.58 14.98
CA ASP A 131 -2.80 5.50 13.88
C ASP A 131 -3.90 4.93 12.96
N LEU A 132 -3.80 3.64 12.65
CA LEU A 132 -4.80 2.95 11.85
C LEU A 132 -6.14 2.85 12.58
N ALA A 133 -6.13 2.56 13.88
CA ALA A 133 -7.36 2.48 14.67
C ALA A 133 -8.09 3.82 14.74
N GLU A 134 -7.35 4.92 14.97
CA GLU A 134 -7.91 6.28 14.99
C GLU A 134 -8.51 6.66 13.63
N THR A 135 -7.77 6.40 12.55
CA THR A 135 -8.26 6.69 11.19
C THR A 135 -9.50 5.85 10.85
N ARG A 136 -9.52 4.57 11.25
CA ARG A 136 -10.67 3.67 11.08
C ARG A 136 -11.88 4.12 11.89
N GLU A 137 -11.69 4.72 13.06
CA GLU A 137 -12.79 5.31 13.82
C GLU A 137 -13.45 6.45 13.04
N GLY A 138 -12.67 7.32 12.42
CA GLY A 138 -13.17 8.36 11.52
C GLY A 138 -13.98 7.80 10.35
N PHE A 139 -13.55 6.68 9.78
CA PHE A 139 -14.32 5.97 8.73
C PHE A 139 -15.65 5.45 9.29
N GLU A 140 -15.64 4.84 10.48
CA GLU A 140 -16.87 4.36 11.12
C GLU A 140 -17.87 5.48 11.43
N GLN A 141 -17.40 6.67 11.79
CA GLN A 141 -18.25 7.85 11.98
C GLN A 141 -18.90 8.27 10.65
N SER A 142 -18.10 8.40 9.59
CA SER A 142 -18.60 8.70 8.23
C SER A 142 -19.64 7.66 7.78
N LEU A 143 -19.34 6.38 7.97
CA LEU A 143 -20.21 5.28 7.58
C LEU A 143 -21.54 5.25 8.34
N LYS A 144 -21.59 5.68 9.61
CA LYS A 144 -22.85 5.82 10.36
C LYS A 144 -23.73 6.94 9.79
N MET A 145 -23.12 8.01 9.29
CA MET A 145 -23.84 9.13 8.68
C MET A 145 -24.39 8.76 7.30
N VAL A 146 -23.56 8.10 6.48
CA VAL A 146 -23.93 7.61 5.14
C VAL A 146 -24.95 6.48 5.22
N TYR A 147 -24.68 5.46 6.04
CA TYR A 147 -25.53 4.28 6.18
C TYR A 147 -26.24 4.27 7.52
N LYS A 148 -27.56 4.45 7.50
CA LYS A 148 -28.40 4.53 8.71
C LYS A 148 -28.44 3.24 9.53
N THR A 149 -28.10 2.10 8.93
CA THR A 149 -28.13 0.80 9.62
C THR A 149 -26.89 -0.03 9.32
N ARG A 150 -26.53 -0.91 10.26
CA ARG A 150 -25.45 -1.90 10.09
C ARG A 150 -25.69 -2.83 8.90
N LEU A 151 -26.96 -3.20 8.65
CA LEU A 151 -27.32 -4.06 7.51
C LEU A 151 -27.05 -3.34 6.19
N ALA A 152 -27.51 -2.10 6.03
CA ALA A 152 -27.28 -1.30 4.82
C ALA A 152 -25.77 -1.15 4.53
N ARG A 153 -24.99 -0.84 5.57
CA ARG A 153 -23.53 -0.76 5.46
C ARG A 153 -22.89 -2.08 5.02
N SER A 154 -23.29 -3.20 5.63
CA SER A 154 -22.73 -4.53 5.30
C SER A 154 -23.06 -4.94 3.87
N LEU A 155 -24.29 -4.66 3.41
CA LEU A 155 -24.72 -4.91 2.04
C LEU A 155 -23.98 -4.02 1.03
N ALA A 156 -23.79 -2.73 1.34
CA ALA A 156 -23.02 -1.82 0.50
C ALA A 156 -21.57 -2.28 0.36
N ARG A 157 -20.92 -2.63 1.47
CA ARG A 157 -19.55 -3.16 1.49
C ARG A 157 -19.43 -4.43 0.63
N MET A 158 -20.35 -5.38 0.79
CA MET A 158 -20.38 -6.61 0.00
C MET A 158 -20.61 -6.35 -1.50
N ARG A 159 -21.57 -5.49 -1.85
CA ARG A 159 -21.87 -5.13 -3.25
C ARG A 159 -20.69 -4.44 -3.94
N LEU A 160 -19.92 -3.65 -3.20
CA LEU A 160 -18.76 -2.93 -3.70
C LEU A 160 -17.47 -3.77 -3.65
N GLY A 161 -17.51 -4.94 -3.02
CA GLY A 161 -16.33 -5.79 -2.84
C GLY A 161 -15.24 -5.17 -1.96
N VAL A 162 -15.58 -4.21 -1.09
CA VAL A 162 -14.58 -3.51 -0.25
C VAL A 162 -14.15 -4.41 0.91
N THR A 163 -12.86 -4.70 0.99
CA THR A 163 -12.25 -5.52 2.04
C THR A 163 -11.71 -4.67 3.19
N ASP A 164 -11.35 -5.29 4.33
CA ASP A 164 -10.69 -4.54 5.40
C ASP A 164 -9.28 -4.09 4.98
N GLU A 165 -8.58 -4.88 4.16
CA GLU A 165 -7.29 -4.52 3.59
C GLU A 165 -7.38 -3.28 2.69
N ASP A 166 -8.47 -3.09 1.94
CA ASP A 166 -8.66 -1.88 1.14
C ASP A 166 -8.86 -0.64 2.01
N LEU A 167 -9.60 -0.79 3.11
CA LEU A 167 -9.80 0.28 4.09
C LEU A 167 -8.50 0.58 4.85
N ASP A 168 -7.73 -0.43 5.20
CA ASP A 168 -6.46 -0.27 5.93
C ASP A 168 -5.39 0.34 5.02
N ARG A 169 -5.36 -0.02 3.73
CA ARG A 169 -4.50 0.65 2.74
C ARG A 169 -4.88 2.12 2.60
N PHE A 170 -6.17 2.43 2.50
CA PHE A 170 -6.64 3.81 2.42
C PHE A 170 -6.31 4.60 3.69
N ALA A 171 -6.49 3.99 4.88
CA ALA A 171 -6.12 4.58 6.15
C ALA A 171 -4.61 4.84 6.23
N ARG A 172 -3.77 3.88 5.84
CA ARG A 172 -2.31 4.03 5.82
C ARG A 172 -1.86 5.22 4.99
N GLY A 173 -2.41 5.39 3.79
CA GLY A 173 -2.13 6.54 2.93
C GLY A 173 -2.48 7.87 3.60
N GLN A 174 -3.63 7.95 4.29
CA GLN A 174 -4.02 9.15 5.05
C GLN A 174 -3.07 9.44 6.21
N VAL A 175 -2.65 8.41 6.96
CA VAL A 175 -1.70 8.56 8.06
C VAL A 175 -0.34 9.05 7.56
N TYR A 176 0.20 8.47 6.48
CA TYR A 176 1.46 8.93 5.91
C TYR A 176 1.37 10.39 5.44
N ALA A 177 0.31 10.76 4.73
CA ALA A 177 0.09 12.14 4.30
C ALA A 177 0.00 13.11 5.50
N GLN A 178 -0.73 12.73 6.55
CA GLN A 178 -0.86 13.55 7.76
C GLN A 178 0.49 13.73 8.47
N LYS A 179 1.24 12.65 8.68
CA LYS A 179 2.55 12.71 9.35
C LYS A 179 3.56 13.51 8.55
N LEU A 180 3.62 13.30 7.24
CA LEU A 180 4.51 14.05 6.37
C LEU A 180 4.15 15.54 6.33
N TYR A 181 2.87 15.87 6.26
CA TYR A 181 2.39 17.25 6.37
C TYR A 181 2.81 17.88 7.69
N GLN A 182 2.60 17.20 8.82
CA GLN A 182 3.00 17.70 10.15
C GLN A 182 4.50 17.96 10.25
N GLU A 183 5.34 17.04 9.76
CA GLU A 183 6.79 17.19 9.82
C GLU A 183 7.27 18.36 8.96
N VAL A 184 6.80 18.45 7.71
CA VAL A 184 7.24 19.47 6.74
C VAL A 184 6.77 20.87 7.11
N THR A 185 5.68 20.96 7.88
CA THR A 185 5.05 22.23 8.24
C THR A 185 5.32 22.65 9.70
N ALA A 186 6.07 21.86 10.46
CA ALA A 186 6.33 22.07 11.87
C ALA A 186 6.98 23.44 12.16
N GLU A 187 7.91 23.86 11.31
CA GLU A 187 8.68 25.10 11.47
C GLU A 187 8.06 26.31 10.73
N VAL A 188 6.90 26.12 10.08
CA VAL A 188 6.23 27.22 9.37
C VAL A 188 5.63 28.20 10.38
N SER A 189 6.02 29.47 10.27
CA SER A 189 5.52 30.58 11.07
C SER A 189 4.91 31.69 10.21
N VAL A 190 4.10 32.53 10.85
CA VAL A 190 3.42 33.69 10.25
C VAL A 190 4.10 34.96 10.76
N THR A 191 4.24 35.95 9.89
CA THR A 191 4.68 37.31 10.25
C THR A 191 3.50 38.28 10.22
N GLU A 192 3.69 39.49 10.77
CA GLU A 192 2.65 40.53 10.72
C GLU A 192 2.33 40.91 9.27
N GLU A 193 3.32 40.92 8.38
CA GLU A 193 3.14 41.21 6.97
C GLU A 193 2.21 40.20 6.28
N ASP A 194 2.27 38.92 6.66
CA ASP A 194 1.37 37.90 6.13
C ASP A 194 -0.10 38.17 6.52
N VAL A 195 -0.33 38.62 7.77
CA VAL A 195 -1.66 38.96 8.29
C VAL A 195 -2.20 40.21 7.61
N LEU A 196 -1.37 41.24 7.44
CA LEU A 196 -1.74 42.48 6.75
C LEU A 196 -2.05 42.23 5.28
N ALA A 197 -1.31 41.34 4.62
CA ALA A 197 -1.58 40.97 3.24
C ALA A 197 -2.97 40.32 3.09
N LEU A 198 -3.36 39.41 4.00
CA LEU A 198 -4.70 38.83 4.00
C LEU A 198 -5.79 39.84 4.37
N TYR A 199 -5.52 40.74 5.31
CA TYR A 199 -6.46 41.81 5.65
C TYR A 199 -6.76 42.69 4.44
N GLU A 200 -5.73 43.08 3.68
CA GLU A 200 -5.93 43.85 2.45
C GLU A 200 -6.64 43.03 1.36
N GLU A 201 -6.37 41.73 1.25
CA GLU A 201 -7.08 40.80 0.33
C GLU A 201 -8.59 40.74 0.63
N TYR A 202 -8.98 40.78 1.91
CA TYR A 202 -10.39 40.69 2.33
C TYR A 202 -11.03 42.02 2.69
N LYS A 203 -10.33 43.14 2.52
CA LYS A 203 -10.72 44.46 3.03
C LYS A 203 -12.13 44.88 2.66
N GLU A 204 -12.52 44.72 1.39
CA GLU A 204 -13.87 45.06 0.92
C GLU A 204 -14.94 44.29 1.71
N SER A 205 -14.77 42.98 1.88
CA SER A 205 -15.72 42.14 2.64
C SER A 205 -15.73 42.44 4.13
N LEU A 206 -14.58 42.83 4.70
CA LEU A 206 -14.46 43.19 6.11
C LEU A 206 -15.07 44.55 6.40
N ASP A 207 -14.86 45.52 5.51
CA ASP A 207 -15.45 46.86 5.59
C ASP A 207 -16.98 46.81 5.47
N GLU A 208 -17.52 45.99 4.56
CA GLU A 208 -18.96 45.74 4.46
C GLU A 208 -19.55 45.12 5.74
N ALA A 209 -18.79 44.24 6.39
CA ALA A 209 -19.14 43.66 7.68
C ALA A 209 -18.89 44.59 8.88
N GLY A 210 -18.25 45.75 8.66
CA GLY A 210 -17.84 46.68 9.71
C GLY A 210 -16.79 46.12 10.66
N LEU A 211 -15.98 45.15 10.21
CA LEU A 211 -14.95 44.47 10.99
C LEU A 211 -13.59 45.13 10.80
N SER A 212 -12.93 45.45 11.90
CA SER A 212 -11.56 45.98 11.88
C SER A 212 -10.51 44.85 11.84
N LEU A 213 -9.26 45.20 11.53
CA LEU A 213 -8.13 44.26 11.63
C LEU A 213 -8.04 43.64 13.04
N GLU A 214 -8.31 44.40 14.09
CA GLU A 214 -8.24 43.89 15.47
C GLU A 214 -9.28 42.79 15.71
N ASP A 215 -10.49 42.94 15.16
CA ASP A 215 -11.58 41.98 15.32
C ASP A 215 -11.28 40.63 14.66
N VAL A 216 -10.50 40.63 13.57
CA VAL A 216 -10.22 39.43 12.75
C VAL A 216 -8.78 38.95 12.81
N ARG A 217 -7.90 39.62 13.56
CA ARG A 217 -6.45 39.37 13.60
C ARG A 217 -6.12 37.90 13.85
N ASP A 218 -6.75 37.28 14.84
CA ASP A 218 -6.48 35.88 15.19
C ASP A 218 -6.90 34.93 14.08
N THR A 219 -8.07 35.17 13.47
CA THR A 219 -8.58 34.39 12.33
C THR A 219 -7.63 34.51 11.15
N LEU A 220 -7.24 35.73 10.76
CA LEU A 220 -6.30 35.98 9.67
C LEU A 220 -4.92 35.38 9.95
N THR A 221 -4.48 35.34 11.21
CA THR A 221 -3.24 34.67 11.60
C THR A 221 -3.32 33.17 11.37
N GLN A 222 -4.43 32.52 11.74
CA GLN A 222 -4.63 31.09 11.49
C GLN A 222 -4.75 30.79 9.99
N ASP A 223 -5.43 31.64 9.23
CA ASP A 223 -5.54 31.49 7.77
C ASP A 223 -4.20 31.69 7.06
N ALA A 224 -3.41 32.70 7.47
CA ALA A 224 -2.06 32.88 6.97
C ALA A 224 -1.18 31.66 7.28
N LEU A 225 -1.28 31.12 8.50
CA LEU A 225 -0.52 29.93 8.89
C LEU A 225 -0.92 28.74 8.03
N ARG A 226 -2.23 28.48 7.90
CA ARG A 226 -2.75 27.40 7.07
C ARG A 226 -2.30 27.54 5.62
N LYS A 227 -2.43 28.73 5.01
CA LYS A 227 -1.99 29.02 3.63
C LYS A 227 -0.50 28.72 3.44
N LYS A 228 0.36 29.22 4.33
CA LYS A 228 1.82 28.97 4.24
C LYS A 228 2.18 27.50 4.42
N ARG A 229 1.47 26.77 5.29
CA ARG A 229 1.66 25.33 5.47
C ARG A 229 1.22 24.54 4.23
N GLU A 230 0.07 24.87 3.66
CA GLU A 230 -0.42 24.30 2.39
C GLU A 230 0.58 24.57 1.25
N GLU A 231 1.14 25.77 1.15
CA GLU A 231 2.18 26.11 0.17
C GLU A 231 3.48 25.34 0.37
N ALA A 232 3.91 25.13 1.61
CA ALA A 232 5.11 24.35 1.92
C ALA A 232 4.92 22.88 1.53
N TYR A 233 3.77 22.30 1.84
CA TYR A 233 3.43 20.93 1.47
C TYR A 233 3.23 20.78 -0.05
N SER A 234 2.57 21.73 -0.71
CA SER A 234 2.42 21.74 -2.17
C SER A 234 3.78 21.79 -2.88
N ARG A 235 4.70 22.64 -2.40
CA ARG A 235 6.09 22.68 -2.91
C ARG A 235 6.81 21.34 -2.76
N LEU A 236 6.60 20.63 -1.66
CA LEU A 236 7.13 19.27 -1.49
C LEU A 236 6.55 18.32 -2.55
N LEU A 237 5.24 18.28 -2.75
CA LEU A 237 4.62 17.39 -3.75
C LEU A 237 5.13 17.69 -5.16
N MET A 238 5.29 18.97 -5.52
CA MET A 238 5.86 19.36 -6.80
C MET A 238 7.31 18.87 -6.96
N ASP A 239 8.13 18.98 -5.90
CA ASP A 239 9.51 18.50 -5.89
C ASP A 239 9.59 16.97 -5.98
N LEU A 240 8.71 16.24 -5.28
CA LEU A 240 8.61 14.78 -5.37
C LEU A 240 8.25 14.34 -6.80
N ARG A 241 7.22 14.97 -7.40
CA ARG A 241 6.82 14.67 -8.79
C ARG A 241 7.94 14.99 -9.79
N ALA A 242 8.68 16.08 -9.59
CA ALA A 242 9.77 16.47 -10.48
C ALA A 242 10.96 15.51 -10.42
N LYS A 243 11.15 14.81 -9.29
CA LYS A 243 12.24 13.84 -9.07
C LYS A 243 11.86 12.41 -9.46
N ALA A 244 10.59 12.09 -9.45
CA ALA A 244 10.10 10.74 -9.72
C ALA A 244 10.13 10.39 -11.21
N GLU A 245 10.38 9.11 -11.51
CA GLU A 245 10.22 8.56 -12.85
C GLU A 245 8.76 8.17 -13.09
N ILE A 246 7.98 9.06 -13.68
CA ILE A 246 6.56 8.86 -13.98
C ILE A 246 6.36 8.60 -15.48
N SER A 247 5.75 7.46 -15.83
CA SER A 247 5.42 7.10 -17.21
C SER A 247 4.05 6.43 -17.34
N GLY A 248 3.48 6.41 -18.55
CA GLY A 248 2.16 5.81 -18.83
C GLY A 248 1.29 6.65 -19.78
N PRO A 249 0.13 6.13 -20.21
CA PRO A 249 -0.78 6.80 -21.14
C PRO A 249 -1.46 8.03 -20.53
N SER A 250 -1.10 9.25 -20.96
CA SER A 250 -1.62 10.53 -20.43
C SER A 250 -3.13 10.58 -20.28
#